data_AF-A0A7Z9PY30-F1
#
_entry.id   AF-A0A7Z9PY30-F1
#
_cell.length_a   1.000
_cell.length_b   1.000
_cell.length_c   1.000
_cell.angle_alpha   90.00
_cell.angle_beta   90.00
_cell.angle_gamma   90.00
#
_symmetry.space_group_name_H-M   'P 1'
#
loop_
_entity.id
_entity.type
_entity.pdbx_description
1 polymer ?
#
loop_
_entity_poly.entity_id
_entity_poly.type
_entity_poly.pdbx_seq_one_letter_code
_entity_poly.pdbx_strand_id
1 'polypeptide(L)'
;MSTLLLVTIVLLVAATMAGVFTLNMNITQRVSNGTVALNEAEAGIAEVLYQISRDENVSKTENAQQQPIIDWGKNNETLRSTITPGYSDEEAFHIVTFDPSSEFPHSTNNTSLDRNSGSLGRTVPDGRLHLVSTGYCKGQYRTVECVVERPPFPFGLATSGPINSEDPIVVKGVSSIAELQSANEDRPGHLVCNSPQGITIKAAPHGSVTTEISGFVKSTGPVNIEQPAVVRGGIRSFSDDSTLANLDVTKFKNQGEPGVITLMDSSYDKEQELDVMYYRSGDLRYQRSVQLKNAMIYVDGNLTVDGPLSGEGLIVVNGNATFNSGTALSGSNRMAVLASGDIKIVGNNNYFTGLVYAEGNFSAKDITIVGNTIVNSENPAKGRAELSNVTIVSNEETGDMTVTITSSTKADEGYSGGELENFPPSGAMNFDTGATTVGDFGANDRGYVGPEDVGKKDSLKGNMKTAVWDRAAAGGGFPQLVRPMGLDPRVAGLWDKLADILSIAENYHDAVKAVADQQAKVDGMDSQDPDYQAEKDKLETLKTALNAAEAKQGEMNGKIDDYVESIFDVMGSRTNKNGTFEDGIHPMDISKDIRFNLNEYLPESEKLKVSFYRVYNRRMK
;
A
#
# COMPACT_ATOMS: atom_id res chain seq x y z
N MET A 1 -6.86 -75.96 -67.45
CA MET A 1 -6.29 -74.60 -67.27
C MET A 1 -7.25 -73.61 -66.62
N SER A 2 -8.55 -73.58 -66.98
CA SER A 2 -9.53 -72.63 -66.42
C SER A 2 -9.78 -72.75 -64.90
N THR A 3 -9.83 -73.97 -64.36
CA THR A 3 -10.05 -74.21 -62.91
C THR A 3 -8.88 -73.76 -62.05
N LEU A 4 -7.65 -73.95 -62.50
CA LEU A 4 -6.46 -73.55 -61.74
C LEU A 4 -6.38 -72.03 -61.61
N LEU A 5 -6.66 -71.31 -62.71
CA LEU A 5 -6.65 -69.84 -62.76
C LEU A 5 -7.75 -69.22 -61.90
N LEU A 6 -8.94 -69.82 -61.87
CA LEU A 6 -10.03 -69.41 -60.98
C LEU A 6 -9.64 -69.59 -59.50
N VAL A 7 -9.02 -70.71 -59.15
CA VAL A 7 -8.55 -70.98 -57.78
C VAL A 7 -7.47 -69.98 -57.36
N THR A 8 -6.51 -69.62 -58.24
CA THR A 8 -5.50 -68.61 -57.92
C THR A 8 -6.10 -67.23 -57.70
N ILE A 9 -7.09 -66.82 -58.51
CA ILE A 9 -7.76 -65.53 -58.34
C ILE A 9 -8.54 -65.49 -57.01
N VAL A 10 -9.26 -66.55 -56.67
CA VAL A 10 -9.99 -66.64 -55.39
C VAL A 10 -9.04 -66.60 -54.20
N LEU A 11 -7.90 -67.30 -54.26
CA LEU A 11 -6.87 -67.26 -53.21
C LEU A 11 -6.24 -65.87 -53.08
N LEU A 12 -6.01 -65.16 -54.19
CA LEU A 12 -5.45 -63.82 -54.19
C LEU A 12 -6.45 -62.79 -53.61
N VAL A 13 -7.74 -62.92 -53.94
CA VAL A 13 -8.81 -62.10 -53.34
C VAL A 13 -8.96 -62.40 -51.84
N ALA A 14 -8.93 -63.67 -51.43
CA ALA A 14 -8.98 -64.03 -50.02
C ALA A 14 -7.76 -63.50 -49.24
N ALA A 15 -6.56 -63.58 -49.81
CA ALA A 15 -5.32 -63.06 -49.20
C ALA A 15 -5.33 -61.54 -49.08
N THR A 16 -5.82 -60.83 -50.11
CA THR A 16 -5.96 -59.37 -50.09
C THR A 16 -7.04 -58.92 -49.09
N MET A 17 -8.17 -59.61 -49.02
CA MET A 17 -9.20 -59.35 -47.99
C MET A 17 -8.67 -59.59 -46.57
N ALA A 18 -7.93 -60.68 -46.34
CA ALA A 18 -7.29 -60.94 -45.04
C ALA A 18 -6.24 -59.87 -44.69
N GLY A 19 -5.48 -59.41 -45.68
CA GLY A 19 -4.51 -58.32 -45.53
C GLY A 19 -5.17 -56.99 -45.16
N VAL A 20 -6.24 -56.61 -45.88
CA VAL A 20 -7.01 -55.38 -45.59
C VAL A 20 -7.70 -55.47 -44.23
N PHE A 21 -8.27 -56.63 -43.87
CA PHE A 21 -8.87 -56.85 -42.55
C PHE A 21 -7.86 -56.69 -41.43
N THR A 22 -6.68 -57.30 -41.56
CA THR A 22 -5.59 -57.19 -40.57
C THR A 22 -5.09 -55.75 -40.45
N LEU A 23 -4.96 -55.05 -41.58
CA LEU A 23 -4.58 -53.63 -41.60
C LEU A 23 -5.63 -52.75 -40.93
N ASN A 24 -6.91 -52.94 -41.25
CA ASN A 24 -8.02 -52.22 -40.60
C ASN A 24 -8.08 -52.52 -39.11
N MET A 25 -7.90 -53.77 -38.68
CA MET A 25 -7.89 -54.14 -37.27
C MET A 25 -6.73 -53.47 -36.52
N ASN A 26 -5.53 -53.44 -37.11
CA ASN A 26 -4.37 -52.75 -36.54
C ASN A 26 -4.57 -51.23 -36.45
N ILE A 27 -5.21 -50.61 -37.45
CA ILE A 27 -5.53 -49.18 -37.42
C ILE A 27 -6.55 -48.89 -36.32
N THR A 28 -7.65 -49.67 -36.26
CA THR A 28 -8.69 -49.51 -35.25
C THR A 28 -8.14 -49.70 -33.84
N GLN A 29 -7.29 -50.69 -33.61
CA GLN A 29 -6.63 -50.91 -32.32
C GLN A 29 -5.70 -49.76 -31.97
N ARG A 30 -4.91 -49.24 -32.92
CA ARG A 30 -4.04 -48.07 -32.68
C ARG A 30 -4.83 -46.81 -32.35
N VAL A 31 -5.96 -46.57 -33.01
CA VAL A 31 -6.83 -45.43 -32.72
C VAL A 31 -7.45 -45.59 -31.34
N SER A 32 -8.02 -46.75 -31.03
CA SER A 32 -8.63 -47.05 -29.72
C SER A 32 -7.62 -46.92 -28.57
N ASN A 33 -6.45 -47.56 -28.68
CA ASN A 33 -5.37 -47.44 -27.69
C ASN A 33 -4.86 -45.99 -27.61
N GLY A 34 -4.83 -45.28 -28.74
CA GLY A 34 -4.47 -43.88 -28.81
C GLY A 34 -5.44 -42.95 -28.07
N THR A 35 -6.73 -43.28 -28.02
CA THR A 35 -7.74 -42.55 -27.23
C THR A 35 -7.58 -42.86 -25.74
N VAL A 36 -7.36 -44.12 -25.37
CA VAL A 36 -7.10 -44.50 -23.97
C VAL A 36 -5.84 -43.81 -23.44
N ALA A 37 -4.76 -43.79 -24.22
CA ALA A 37 -3.55 -43.07 -23.86
C ALA A 37 -3.78 -41.55 -23.69
N LEU A 38 -4.73 -40.95 -24.43
CA LEU A 38 -5.08 -39.54 -24.25
C LEU A 38 -5.82 -39.33 -22.93
N ASN A 39 -6.83 -40.15 -22.65
CA ASN A 39 -7.58 -40.09 -21.39
C ASN A 39 -6.66 -40.26 -20.17
N GLU A 40 -5.70 -41.18 -20.25
CA GLU A 40 -4.66 -41.33 -19.22
C GLU A 40 -3.83 -40.04 -19.08
N ALA A 41 -3.37 -39.45 -20.19
CA ALA A 41 -2.60 -38.21 -20.14
C ALA A 41 -3.39 -37.05 -19.48
N GLU A 42 -4.67 -36.90 -19.81
CA GLU A 42 -5.56 -35.90 -19.19
C GLU A 42 -5.78 -36.18 -17.70
N ALA A 43 -5.90 -37.45 -17.31
CA ALA A 43 -6.02 -37.86 -15.92
C ALA A 43 -4.78 -37.51 -15.09
N GLY A 44 -3.58 -37.67 -15.66
CA GLY A 44 -2.34 -37.26 -14.99
C GLY A 44 -2.29 -35.76 -14.68
N ILE A 45 -2.81 -34.91 -15.58
CA ILE A 45 -2.95 -33.47 -15.31
C ILE A 45 -3.92 -33.25 -14.16
N ALA A 46 -5.10 -33.89 -14.20
CA ALA A 46 -6.11 -33.75 -13.15
C ALA A 46 -5.59 -34.20 -11.77
N GLU A 47 -4.84 -35.30 -11.72
CA GLU A 47 -4.25 -35.81 -10.48
C GLU A 47 -3.19 -34.87 -9.92
N VAL A 48 -2.36 -34.27 -10.79
CA VAL A 48 -1.38 -33.27 -10.34
C VAL A 48 -2.03 -31.96 -9.89
N LEU A 49 -3.09 -31.50 -10.57
CA LEU A 49 -3.89 -30.36 -10.10
C LEU A 49 -4.49 -30.65 -8.72
N TYR A 50 -4.96 -31.87 -8.50
CA TYR A 50 -5.45 -32.32 -7.19
C TYR A 50 -4.33 -32.29 -6.14
N GLN A 51 -3.15 -32.85 -6.43
CA GLN A 51 -2.02 -32.83 -5.47
C GLN A 51 -1.55 -31.42 -5.13
N ILE A 52 -1.50 -30.52 -6.13
CA ILE A 52 -1.15 -29.11 -5.96
C ILE A 52 -2.19 -28.36 -5.12
N SER A 53 -3.46 -28.77 -5.18
CA SER A 53 -4.53 -28.16 -4.38
C SER A 53 -4.57 -28.60 -2.91
N ARG A 54 -3.69 -29.52 -2.47
CA ARG A 54 -3.68 -30.03 -1.09
C ARG A 54 -2.86 -29.11 -0.17
N ASP A 55 -3.43 -28.77 0.99
CA ASP A 55 -2.83 -27.94 2.05
C ASP A 55 -1.40 -28.32 2.45
N GLU A 56 -1.07 -29.61 2.45
CA GLU A 56 0.27 -30.12 2.83
C GLU A 56 1.37 -29.78 1.82
N ASN A 57 0.98 -29.42 0.61
CA ASN A 57 1.87 -29.15 -0.53
C ASN A 57 1.97 -27.65 -0.85
N VAL A 58 1.44 -26.80 0.03
CA VAL A 58 1.49 -25.35 -0.06
C VAL A 58 2.12 -24.82 1.24
N SER A 59 3.33 -24.25 1.14
CA SER A 59 3.98 -23.64 2.29
C SER A 59 3.17 -22.45 2.82
N LYS A 60 2.82 -22.51 4.10
CA LYS A 60 2.28 -21.39 4.88
C LYS A 60 3.47 -20.54 5.33
N THR A 61 3.86 -19.55 4.54
CA THR A 61 4.95 -18.63 4.92
C THR A 61 4.49 -17.70 6.04
N GLU A 62 5.27 -17.61 7.13
CA GLU A 62 5.02 -16.68 8.26
C GLU A 62 5.23 -15.20 7.88
N ASN A 63 5.81 -14.93 6.71
CA ASN A 63 6.04 -13.59 6.18
C ASN A 63 5.03 -13.26 5.06
N ALA A 64 4.16 -12.28 5.30
CA ALA A 64 3.13 -11.77 4.38
C ALA A 64 3.66 -11.12 3.07
N GLN A 65 4.95 -11.28 2.76
CA GLN A 65 5.61 -10.76 1.56
C GLN A 65 6.12 -11.88 0.64
N GLN A 66 6.10 -13.15 1.09
CA GLN A 66 6.49 -14.29 0.28
C GLN A 66 5.26 -15.10 -0.10
N GLN A 67 5.03 -15.20 -1.41
CA GLN A 67 3.97 -15.98 -2.04
C GLN A 67 3.75 -17.31 -1.32
N PRO A 68 2.51 -17.81 -1.17
CA PRO A 68 2.30 -19.20 -0.78
C PRO A 68 2.92 -20.09 -1.85
N ILE A 69 4.03 -20.72 -1.48
CA ILE A 69 4.86 -21.53 -2.36
C ILE A 69 4.18 -22.87 -2.57
N ILE A 70 3.88 -23.23 -3.81
CA ILE A 70 3.51 -24.61 -4.15
C ILE A 70 4.81 -25.41 -4.06
N ASP A 71 4.92 -26.27 -3.05
CA ASP A 71 6.11 -27.08 -2.80
C ASP A 71 6.12 -28.34 -3.68
N TRP A 72 4.93 -28.78 -4.12
CA TRP A 72 4.80 -29.88 -5.06
C TRP A 72 5.47 -29.54 -6.40
N GLY A 73 6.34 -30.43 -6.87
CA GLY A 73 7.12 -30.25 -8.09
C GLY A 73 8.48 -29.57 -7.88
N LYS A 74 8.83 -29.21 -6.64
CA LYS A 74 10.15 -28.66 -6.32
C LYS A 74 11.18 -29.72 -5.99
N ASN A 75 10.75 -30.88 -5.48
CA ASN A 75 11.63 -31.99 -5.07
C ASN A 75 11.74 -33.07 -6.15
N ASN A 76 11.54 -32.71 -7.43
CA ASN A 76 11.62 -33.61 -8.58
C ASN A 76 10.64 -34.78 -8.48
N GLU A 77 9.45 -34.52 -7.94
CA GLU A 77 8.41 -35.52 -7.72
C GLU A 77 7.94 -36.13 -9.06
N THR A 78 7.62 -37.42 -9.03
CA THR A 78 7.07 -38.14 -10.18
C THR A 78 5.82 -38.89 -9.77
N LEU A 79 4.73 -38.63 -10.48
CA LEU A 79 3.44 -39.27 -10.35
C LEU A 79 3.25 -40.23 -11.52
N ARG A 80 2.99 -41.50 -11.22
CA ARG A 80 2.66 -42.53 -12.21
C ARG A 80 1.52 -43.38 -11.68
N SER A 81 0.43 -43.46 -12.43
CA SER A 81 -0.78 -44.20 -12.05
C SER A 81 -1.55 -44.62 -13.31
N THR A 82 -2.64 -45.36 -13.13
CA THR A 82 -3.56 -45.79 -14.19
C THR A 82 -5.00 -45.56 -13.73
N ILE A 83 -5.83 -44.97 -14.60
CA ILE A 83 -7.25 -44.74 -14.29
C ILE A 83 -8.19 -45.65 -15.10
N THR A 84 -7.68 -46.33 -16.12
CA THR A 84 -8.50 -47.14 -17.02
C THR A 84 -8.90 -48.47 -16.34
N PRO A 85 -10.20 -48.72 -16.10
CA PRO A 85 -10.63 -49.94 -15.43
C PRO A 85 -10.25 -51.20 -16.21
N GLY A 86 -9.66 -52.18 -15.51
CA GLY A 86 -9.29 -53.47 -16.09
C GLY A 86 -7.96 -53.51 -16.85
N TYR A 87 -7.19 -52.42 -16.84
CA TYR A 87 -5.82 -52.38 -17.34
C TYR A 87 -4.83 -52.36 -16.16
N SER A 88 -3.69 -53.01 -16.33
CA SER A 88 -2.57 -52.90 -15.39
C SER A 88 -1.63 -51.73 -15.75
N ASP A 89 -0.80 -51.29 -14.81
CA ASP A 89 0.20 -50.22 -15.00
C ASP A 89 1.23 -50.50 -16.12
N GLU A 90 1.33 -51.75 -16.57
CA GLU A 90 2.15 -52.17 -17.71
C GLU A 90 1.42 -52.02 -19.05
N GLU A 91 0.09 -52.08 -19.04
CA GLU A 91 -0.74 -52.00 -20.22
C GLU A 91 -1.21 -50.58 -20.53
N ALA A 92 -1.53 -49.81 -19.49
CA ALA A 92 -1.88 -48.40 -19.59
C ALA A 92 -1.45 -47.64 -18.33
N PHE A 93 -0.89 -46.45 -18.50
CA PHE A 93 -0.51 -45.58 -17.40
C PHE A 93 -0.41 -44.13 -17.88
N HIS A 94 -0.45 -43.20 -16.95
CA HIS A 94 0.01 -41.84 -17.14
C HIS A 94 1.20 -41.54 -16.25
N ILE A 95 2.03 -40.60 -16.70
CA ILE A 95 3.17 -40.12 -15.93
C ILE A 95 3.27 -38.60 -16.02
N VAL A 96 3.44 -37.97 -14.86
CA VAL A 96 3.82 -36.57 -14.72
C VAL A 96 5.06 -36.51 -13.85
N THR A 97 6.12 -35.87 -14.31
CA THR A 97 7.40 -35.80 -13.59
C THR A 97 7.87 -34.36 -13.53
N PHE A 98 8.38 -33.92 -12.39
CA PHE A 98 9.09 -32.64 -12.25
C PHE A 98 10.61 -32.82 -12.27
N ASP A 99 11.08 -34.06 -12.44
CA ASP A 99 12.49 -34.38 -12.53
C ASP A 99 13.01 -34.05 -13.95
N PRO A 100 13.92 -33.06 -14.11
CA PRO A 100 14.48 -32.72 -15.40
C PRO A 100 15.37 -33.83 -15.98
N SER A 101 15.80 -34.81 -15.18
CA SER A 101 16.60 -35.96 -15.61
C SER A 101 15.75 -37.16 -16.08
N SER A 102 14.42 -37.07 -15.96
CA SER A 102 13.51 -38.12 -16.40
C SER A 102 13.57 -38.34 -17.91
N GLU A 103 13.33 -39.57 -18.34
CA GLU A 103 13.21 -39.89 -19.77
C GLU A 103 11.88 -39.43 -20.39
N PHE A 104 10.99 -38.84 -19.59
CA PHE A 104 9.73 -38.26 -20.02
C PHE A 104 9.81 -36.72 -19.95
N PRO A 105 9.06 -36.00 -20.81
CA PRO A 105 8.95 -34.55 -20.70
C PRO A 105 8.52 -34.14 -19.28
N HIS A 106 9.27 -33.23 -18.66
CA HIS A 106 9.03 -32.80 -17.29
C HIS A 106 8.11 -31.57 -17.20
N SER A 107 7.34 -31.50 -16.12
CA SER A 107 6.64 -30.33 -15.64
C SER A 107 7.60 -29.39 -14.93
N THR A 108 7.28 -28.10 -14.90
CA THR A 108 8.09 -27.07 -14.25
C THR A 108 7.20 -26.20 -13.38
N ASN A 109 7.58 -26.08 -12.12
CA ASN A 109 6.98 -25.15 -11.17
C ASN A 109 7.83 -23.87 -11.13
N ASN A 110 7.33 -22.78 -11.72
CA ASN A 110 7.98 -21.46 -11.70
C ASN A 110 7.21 -20.46 -10.80
N THR A 111 6.57 -20.93 -9.72
CA THR A 111 5.91 -20.01 -8.77
C THR A 111 6.92 -19.20 -7.95
N SER A 112 8.09 -19.76 -7.66
CA SER A 112 9.16 -19.07 -6.91
C SER A 112 10.16 -18.27 -7.76
N LEU A 113 9.90 -18.12 -9.06
CA LEU A 113 10.71 -17.32 -10.00
C LEU A 113 12.14 -17.86 -10.23
N ASP A 114 12.42 -19.09 -9.82
CA ASP A 114 13.73 -19.73 -9.86
C ASP A 114 13.88 -20.74 -11.02
N ARG A 115 12.81 -21.04 -11.76
CA ARG A 115 12.78 -22.08 -12.81
C ARG A 115 12.06 -21.61 -14.08
N ASN A 116 12.69 -20.69 -14.81
CA ASN A 116 12.14 -20.13 -16.06
C ASN A 116 12.23 -21.07 -17.28
N SER A 117 12.87 -22.23 -17.17
CA SER A 117 13.00 -23.21 -18.25
C SER A 117 12.05 -24.38 -18.06
N GLY A 118 11.08 -24.48 -18.97
CA GLY A 118 10.19 -25.63 -19.12
C GLY A 118 10.78 -26.72 -20.01
N SER A 119 10.21 -27.92 -19.96
CA SER A 119 10.49 -28.95 -20.96
C SER A 119 9.97 -28.56 -22.35
N LEU A 120 10.37 -29.32 -23.37
CA LEU A 120 9.94 -29.12 -24.77
C LEU A 120 10.33 -27.75 -25.36
N GLY A 121 11.41 -27.13 -24.84
CA GLY A 121 11.92 -25.84 -25.32
C GLY A 121 11.02 -24.65 -24.99
N ARG A 122 10.14 -24.78 -23.98
CA ARG A 122 9.26 -23.70 -23.53
C ARG A 122 9.90 -22.90 -22.40
N THR A 123 9.79 -21.58 -22.45
CA THR A 123 10.04 -20.73 -21.28
C THR A 123 8.76 -20.69 -20.46
N VAL A 124 8.86 -20.87 -19.14
CA VAL A 124 7.71 -20.77 -18.23
C VAL A 124 7.69 -19.37 -17.65
N PRO A 125 6.63 -18.58 -17.90
CA PRO A 125 6.53 -17.25 -17.31
C PRO A 125 6.47 -17.30 -15.78
N ASP A 126 6.83 -16.19 -15.18
CA ASP A 126 6.89 -15.99 -13.74
C ASP A 126 5.52 -16.21 -13.08
N GLY A 127 5.51 -16.92 -11.93
CA GLY A 127 4.29 -17.19 -11.18
C GLY A 127 3.40 -18.30 -11.75
N ARG A 128 3.87 -19.04 -12.78
CA ARG A 128 3.08 -20.06 -13.48
C ARG A 128 3.62 -21.48 -13.29
N LEU A 129 2.72 -22.45 -13.44
CA LEU A 129 3.03 -23.86 -13.49
C LEU A 129 2.90 -24.35 -14.93
N HIS A 130 3.93 -25.03 -15.43
CA HIS A 130 3.86 -25.75 -16.70
C HIS A 130 3.73 -27.24 -16.40
N LEU A 131 2.59 -27.83 -16.72
CA LEU A 131 2.35 -29.26 -16.50
C LEU A 131 2.43 -30.01 -17.82
N VAL A 132 3.18 -31.11 -17.81
CA VAL A 132 3.31 -32.03 -18.94
C VAL A 132 3.02 -33.44 -18.47
N SER A 133 1.98 -34.04 -19.04
CA SER A 133 1.54 -35.40 -18.74
C SER A 133 1.67 -36.28 -19.96
N THR A 134 2.25 -37.46 -19.79
CA THR A 134 2.36 -38.47 -20.86
C THR A 134 1.56 -39.70 -20.49
N GLY A 135 0.52 -39.99 -21.27
CA GLY A 135 -0.26 -41.22 -21.19
C GLY A 135 0.25 -42.27 -22.17
N TYR A 136 0.13 -43.53 -21.77
CA TYR A 136 0.54 -44.71 -22.52
C TYR A 136 -0.60 -45.73 -22.53
N CYS A 137 -0.81 -46.40 -23.66
CA CYS A 137 -1.65 -47.59 -23.73
C CYS A 137 -1.16 -48.50 -24.87
N LYS A 138 -0.77 -49.73 -24.53
CA LYS A 138 -0.42 -50.82 -25.49
C LYS A 138 0.38 -50.35 -26.72
N GLY A 139 1.49 -49.65 -26.47
CA GLY A 139 2.42 -49.17 -27.50
C GLY A 139 2.11 -47.80 -28.11
N GLN A 140 1.03 -47.13 -27.68
CA GLN A 140 0.71 -45.75 -28.08
C GLN A 140 1.02 -44.78 -26.94
N TYR A 141 1.59 -43.62 -27.27
CA TYR A 141 1.85 -42.53 -26.33
C TYR A 141 1.09 -41.28 -26.74
N ARG A 142 0.55 -40.57 -25.76
CA ARG A 142 -0.03 -39.22 -25.92
C ARG A 142 0.56 -38.32 -24.86
N THR A 143 1.06 -37.17 -25.27
CA THR A 143 1.55 -36.15 -24.32
C THR A 143 0.64 -34.94 -24.40
N VAL A 144 0.21 -34.46 -23.24
CA VAL A 144 -0.60 -33.25 -23.08
C VAL A 144 0.22 -32.25 -22.27
N GLU A 145 0.31 -31.02 -22.79
CA GLU A 145 0.89 -29.88 -22.09
C GLU A 145 -0.21 -28.89 -21.71
N CYS A 146 -0.12 -28.32 -20.50
CA CYS A 146 -0.92 -27.18 -20.11
C CYS A 146 -0.11 -26.21 -19.24
N VAL A 147 -0.47 -24.93 -19.32
CA VAL A 147 0.02 -23.92 -18.38
C VAL A 147 -1.11 -23.63 -17.42
N VAL A 148 -0.80 -23.75 -16.15
CA VAL A 148 -1.73 -23.51 -15.05
C VAL A 148 -1.32 -22.19 -14.40
N GLU A 149 -2.26 -21.27 -14.37
CA GLU A 149 -2.15 -20.00 -13.68
C GLU A 149 -3.19 -19.94 -12.57
N ARG A 150 -2.90 -19.21 -11.49
CA ARG A 150 -3.96 -18.85 -10.54
C ARG A 150 -4.89 -17.86 -11.26
N PRO A 151 -6.22 -18.10 -11.28
CA PRO A 151 -7.13 -17.16 -11.90
C PRO A 151 -7.08 -15.84 -11.11
N PRO A 152 -7.22 -14.71 -11.80
CA PRO A 152 -7.27 -13.42 -11.16
C PRO A 152 -8.49 -13.31 -10.24
N PHE A 153 -8.36 -12.49 -9.21
CA PHE A 153 -9.36 -12.28 -8.18
C PHE A 153 -10.67 -11.83 -8.84
N PRO A 154 -11.73 -12.66 -8.81
CA PRO A 154 -12.87 -12.51 -9.70
C PRO A 154 -13.89 -11.51 -9.16
N PHE A 155 -13.76 -11.10 -7.90
CA PHE A 155 -14.79 -10.28 -7.24
C PHE A 155 -14.58 -8.80 -7.56
N GLY A 156 -15.62 -8.16 -8.11
CA GLY A 156 -15.67 -6.70 -8.21
C GLY A 156 -15.93 -6.06 -6.85
N LEU A 157 -16.79 -6.68 -6.05
CA LEU A 157 -17.04 -6.30 -4.67
C LEU A 157 -17.12 -7.55 -3.78
N ALA A 158 -16.34 -7.53 -2.71
CA ALA A 158 -16.26 -8.59 -1.73
C ALA A 158 -16.37 -8.01 -0.32
N THR A 159 -17.35 -8.48 0.47
CA THR A 159 -17.64 -7.90 1.80
C THR A 159 -17.73 -8.95 2.90
N SER A 160 -17.20 -8.63 4.09
CA SER A 160 -17.44 -9.45 5.29
C SER A 160 -18.81 -9.14 5.92
N GLY A 161 -19.30 -7.91 5.78
CA GLY A 161 -20.62 -7.45 6.22
C GLY A 161 -21.68 -7.43 5.10
N PRO A 162 -22.92 -6.99 5.42
CA PRO A 162 -24.03 -7.00 4.46
C PRO A 162 -23.83 -6.01 3.31
N ILE A 163 -24.40 -6.32 2.15
CA ILE A 163 -24.45 -5.41 1.00
C ILE A 163 -25.88 -4.87 0.87
N ASN A 164 -26.03 -3.55 1.01
CA ASN A 164 -27.30 -2.86 0.83
C ASN A 164 -27.16 -1.83 -0.28
N SER A 165 -28.06 -1.89 -1.27
CA SER A 165 -28.16 -0.87 -2.30
C SER A 165 -29.56 -0.30 -2.35
N GLU A 166 -29.65 1.04 -2.26
CA GLU A 166 -30.91 1.78 -2.36
C GLU A 166 -31.38 1.93 -3.81
N ASP A 167 -30.47 1.82 -4.77
CA ASP A 167 -30.74 1.84 -6.21
C ASP A 167 -30.19 0.57 -6.89
N PRO A 168 -30.61 0.28 -8.13
CA PRO A 168 -30.00 -0.76 -8.94
C PRO A 168 -28.50 -0.56 -9.13
N ILE A 169 -27.75 -1.66 -9.16
CA ILE A 169 -26.30 -1.67 -9.37
C ILE A 169 -25.92 -2.42 -10.64
N VAL A 170 -24.79 -2.05 -11.22
CA VAL A 170 -24.21 -2.77 -12.35
C VAL A 170 -22.85 -3.35 -11.93
N VAL A 171 -22.65 -4.65 -12.10
CA VAL A 171 -21.40 -5.35 -11.77
C VAL A 171 -20.90 -6.12 -12.98
N LYS A 172 -19.76 -5.71 -13.50
CA LYS A 172 -19.16 -6.20 -14.74
C LYS A 172 -17.69 -6.56 -14.55
N GLY A 173 -17.08 -7.17 -15.55
CA GLY A 173 -15.67 -7.55 -15.52
C GLY A 173 -14.96 -7.28 -16.84
N VAL A 174 -13.70 -6.94 -16.73
CA VAL A 174 -12.76 -6.77 -17.84
C VAL A 174 -11.40 -7.36 -17.47
N SER A 175 -10.66 -7.85 -18.45
CA SER A 175 -9.28 -8.29 -18.25
C SER A 175 -8.28 -7.13 -18.16
N SER A 176 -8.64 -5.95 -18.68
CA SER A 176 -7.81 -4.74 -18.61
C SER A 176 -8.63 -3.46 -18.78
N ILE A 177 -8.01 -2.32 -18.45
CA ILE A 177 -8.61 -0.98 -18.69
C ILE A 177 -8.85 -0.74 -20.20
N ALA A 178 -7.99 -1.29 -21.08
CA ALA A 178 -8.12 -1.11 -22.53
C ALA A 178 -9.39 -1.78 -23.09
N GLU A 179 -9.77 -2.94 -22.54
CA GLU A 179 -11.01 -3.63 -22.89
C GLU A 179 -12.23 -2.83 -22.44
N LEU A 180 -12.18 -2.23 -21.23
CA LEU A 180 -13.24 -1.33 -20.77
C LEU A 180 -13.41 -0.11 -21.69
N GLN A 181 -12.31 0.52 -22.12
CA GLN A 181 -12.33 1.65 -23.06
C GLN A 181 -12.90 1.26 -24.42
N SER A 182 -12.70 0.00 -24.83
CA SER A 182 -13.26 -0.58 -26.05
C SER A 182 -14.71 -1.08 -25.88
N ALA A 183 -15.30 -0.85 -24.70
CA ALA A 183 -16.62 -1.36 -24.29
C ALA A 183 -16.77 -2.88 -24.45
N ASN A 184 -15.66 -3.61 -24.28
CA ASN A 184 -15.61 -5.06 -24.39
C ASN A 184 -15.56 -5.69 -22.99
N GLU A 185 -16.70 -6.24 -22.55
CA GLU A 185 -16.83 -6.94 -21.27
C GLU A 185 -16.42 -8.41 -21.45
N ASP A 186 -15.12 -8.66 -21.54
CA ASP A 186 -14.56 -9.98 -21.80
C ASP A 186 -14.49 -10.89 -20.56
N ARG A 187 -14.90 -10.37 -19.39
CA ARG A 187 -14.91 -11.10 -18.12
C ARG A 187 -16.21 -10.93 -17.33
N PRO A 188 -16.61 -11.95 -16.56
CA PRO A 188 -17.69 -11.83 -15.59
C PRO A 188 -17.27 -10.99 -14.37
N GLY A 189 -18.16 -10.14 -13.87
CA GLY A 189 -18.00 -9.42 -12.61
C GLY A 189 -18.79 -10.09 -11.49
N HIS A 190 -18.08 -10.50 -10.43
CA HIS A 190 -18.67 -11.28 -9.34
C HIS A 190 -18.90 -10.47 -8.07
N LEU A 191 -19.90 -10.88 -7.29
CA LEU A 191 -20.19 -10.34 -5.95
C LEU A 191 -20.09 -11.44 -4.89
N VAL A 192 -19.50 -11.10 -3.75
CA VAL A 192 -19.48 -11.98 -2.58
C VAL A 192 -19.78 -11.23 -1.28
N CYS A 193 -20.60 -11.85 -0.43
CA CYS A 193 -20.99 -11.33 0.88
C CYS A 193 -20.90 -12.45 1.94
N ASN A 194 -20.09 -12.26 2.98
CA ASN A 194 -19.98 -13.22 4.09
C ASN A 194 -20.90 -12.90 5.27
N SER A 195 -21.88 -12.01 5.11
CA SER A 195 -22.80 -11.66 6.19
C SER A 195 -24.05 -12.53 6.19
N PRO A 196 -24.49 -13.04 7.36
CA PRO A 196 -25.76 -13.76 7.50
C PRO A 196 -26.99 -12.89 7.19
N GLN A 197 -26.84 -11.56 7.22
CA GLN A 197 -27.90 -10.62 6.78
C GLN A 197 -28.02 -10.58 5.25
N GLY A 198 -26.96 -10.98 4.54
CA GLY A 198 -26.95 -11.19 3.10
C GLY A 198 -26.87 -9.92 2.26
N ILE A 199 -27.55 -9.94 1.12
CA ILE A 199 -27.52 -8.89 0.09
C ILE A 199 -28.94 -8.38 -0.14
N THR A 200 -29.13 -7.07 -0.12
CA THR A 200 -30.39 -6.40 -0.48
C THR A 200 -30.14 -5.32 -1.53
N ILE A 201 -30.79 -5.41 -2.68
CA ILE A 201 -30.70 -4.42 -3.76
C ILE A 201 -32.12 -4.02 -4.17
N LYS A 202 -32.46 -2.74 -3.98
CA LYS A 202 -33.77 -2.17 -4.31
C LYS A 202 -33.86 -1.77 -5.79
N ALA A 203 -35.08 -1.71 -6.31
CA ALA A 203 -35.37 -1.24 -7.65
C ALA A 203 -35.39 0.29 -7.71
N ALA A 204 -35.07 0.86 -8.88
CA ALA A 204 -35.15 2.30 -9.08
C ALA A 204 -36.62 2.76 -9.04
N PRO A 205 -36.94 3.92 -8.43
CA PRO A 205 -38.29 4.49 -8.37
C PRO A 205 -38.97 4.67 -9.74
N HIS A 206 -38.20 4.75 -10.84
CA HIS A 206 -38.67 5.06 -12.19
C HIS A 206 -38.24 4.05 -13.28
N GLY A 207 -37.83 2.83 -12.93
CA GLY A 207 -37.77 1.67 -13.83
C GLY A 207 -36.86 1.74 -15.07
N SER A 208 -36.02 2.76 -15.21
CA SER A 208 -35.15 2.94 -16.40
C SER A 208 -33.77 2.29 -16.27
N VAL A 209 -33.33 2.01 -15.05
CA VAL A 209 -32.07 1.33 -14.74
C VAL A 209 -32.41 0.04 -13.98
N THR A 210 -31.79 -1.07 -14.36
CA THR A 210 -32.03 -2.39 -13.79
C THR A 210 -30.73 -2.96 -13.26
N THR A 211 -30.81 -3.77 -12.21
CA THR A 211 -29.61 -4.43 -11.67
C THR A 211 -29.06 -5.41 -12.69
N GLU A 212 -27.80 -5.27 -13.09
CA GLU A 212 -27.12 -6.18 -14.00
C GLU A 212 -25.82 -6.68 -13.37
N ILE A 213 -25.69 -8.00 -13.22
CA ILE A 213 -24.50 -8.65 -12.71
C ILE A 213 -24.06 -9.67 -13.77
N SER A 214 -22.91 -9.45 -14.40
CA SER A 214 -22.43 -10.30 -15.49
C SER A 214 -21.85 -11.63 -14.99
N GLY A 215 -21.41 -11.70 -13.73
CA GLY A 215 -20.97 -12.90 -13.06
C GLY A 215 -22.00 -13.51 -12.12
N PHE A 216 -21.52 -14.24 -11.11
CA PHE A 216 -22.34 -14.85 -10.07
C PHE A 216 -22.41 -13.96 -8.82
N VAL A 217 -23.44 -14.20 -8.01
CA VAL A 217 -23.59 -13.64 -6.66
C VAL A 217 -23.50 -14.76 -5.65
N LYS A 218 -22.59 -14.66 -4.69
CA LYS A 218 -22.43 -15.61 -3.58
C LYS A 218 -22.68 -14.89 -2.25
N SER A 219 -23.53 -15.45 -1.39
CA SER A 219 -23.87 -14.86 -0.10
C SER A 219 -24.04 -15.94 0.97
N THR A 220 -23.56 -15.69 2.19
CA THR A 220 -23.84 -16.55 3.35
C THR A 220 -25.25 -16.34 3.89
N GLY A 221 -25.80 -15.14 3.69
CA GLY A 221 -27.18 -14.80 3.99
C GLY A 221 -28.11 -14.88 2.77
N PRO A 222 -29.36 -14.40 2.92
CA PRO A 222 -30.31 -14.30 1.81
C PRO A 222 -29.83 -13.32 0.73
N VAL A 223 -30.29 -13.50 -0.51
CA VAL A 223 -30.02 -12.57 -1.62
C VAL A 223 -31.36 -12.05 -2.13
N ASN A 224 -31.65 -10.79 -1.83
CA ASN A 224 -32.90 -10.10 -2.15
C ASN A 224 -32.60 -9.01 -3.19
N ILE A 225 -32.79 -9.34 -4.47
CA ILE A 225 -32.62 -8.39 -5.59
C ILE A 225 -34.00 -8.12 -6.18
N GLU A 226 -34.47 -6.87 -6.05
CA GLU A 226 -35.75 -6.47 -6.61
C GLU A 226 -35.74 -6.55 -8.15
N GLN A 227 -36.87 -6.98 -8.71
CA GLN A 227 -37.02 -7.17 -10.15
C GLN A 227 -37.48 -5.88 -10.83
N PRO A 228 -37.09 -5.64 -12.10
CA PRO A 228 -36.29 -6.52 -12.97
C PRO A 228 -34.78 -6.48 -12.65
N ALA A 229 -34.16 -7.66 -12.59
CA ALA A 229 -32.72 -7.80 -12.43
C ALA A 229 -32.16 -8.99 -13.23
N VAL A 230 -30.92 -8.87 -13.69
CA VAL A 230 -30.22 -9.90 -14.46
C VAL A 230 -28.95 -10.30 -13.72
N VAL A 231 -28.85 -11.56 -13.34
CA VAL A 231 -27.61 -12.17 -12.79
C VAL A 231 -27.23 -13.34 -13.67
N ARG A 232 -26.23 -13.16 -14.53
CA ARG A 232 -25.91 -14.13 -15.60
C ARG A 232 -25.22 -15.39 -15.07
N GLY A 233 -24.37 -15.27 -14.05
CA GLY A 233 -23.68 -16.38 -13.40
C GLY A 233 -24.51 -17.10 -12.32
N GLY A 234 -25.74 -16.66 -12.08
CA GLY A 234 -26.64 -17.21 -11.06
C GLY A 234 -26.39 -16.69 -9.65
N ILE A 235 -27.34 -17.02 -8.76
CA ILE A 235 -27.36 -16.58 -7.37
C ILE A 235 -27.17 -17.80 -6.47
N ARG A 236 -26.25 -17.69 -5.51
CA ARG A 236 -25.95 -18.69 -4.48
C ARG A 236 -26.17 -18.07 -3.10
N SER A 237 -27.39 -18.16 -2.59
CA SER A 237 -27.74 -17.75 -1.22
C SER A 237 -27.42 -18.87 -0.22
N PHE A 238 -27.20 -18.52 1.05
CA PHE A 238 -26.90 -19.48 2.12
C PHE A 238 -25.71 -20.39 1.84
N SER A 239 -24.66 -19.84 1.22
CA SER A 239 -23.41 -20.54 0.92
C SER A 239 -22.38 -20.37 2.04
N ASP A 240 -21.32 -21.19 2.03
CA ASP A 240 -20.21 -21.04 2.97
C ASP A 240 -19.40 -19.75 2.72
N ASP A 241 -18.79 -19.23 3.79
CA ASP A 241 -17.92 -18.05 3.77
C ASP A 241 -16.83 -18.20 2.70
N SER A 242 -16.50 -17.08 2.04
CA SER A 242 -15.37 -17.01 1.11
C SER A 242 -14.19 -16.32 1.78
N THR A 243 -12.98 -16.77 1.50
CA THR A 243 -11.78 -16.08 1.98
C THR A 243 -11.71 -14.67 1.36
N LEU A 244 -11.50 -13.66 2.20
CA LEU A 244 -11.36 -12.26 1.81
C LEU A 244 -9.93 -11.79 2.08
N ALA A 245 -9.48 -10.79 1.32
CA ALA A 245 -8.18 -10.17 1.56
C ALA A 245 -8.11 -9.54 2.95
N ASN A 246 -7.03 -9.79 3.67
CA ASN A 246 -6.75 -9.19 4.97
C ASN A 246 -5.41 -8.43 4.90
N LEU A 247 -5.48 -7.17 4.51
CA LEU A 247 -4.33 -6.28 4.42
C LEU A 247 -4.18 -5.51 5.73
N ASP A 248 -3.07 -5.69 6.41
CA ASP A 248 -2.75 -4.92 7.61
C ASP A 248 -2.28 -3.51 7.23
N VAL A 249 -3.19 -2.54 7.36
CA VAL A 249 -2.98 -1.13 6.99
C VAL A 249 -1.84 -0.49 7.79
N THR A 250 -1.59 -0.94 9.01
CA THR A 250 -0.58 -0.33 9.91
C THR A 250 0.85 -0.63 9.47
N LYS A 251 1.07 -1.72 8.72
CA LYS A 251 2.38 -2.08 8.16
C LYS A 251 2.90 -1.09 7.12
N PHE A 252 2.03 -0.24 6.60
CA PHE A 252 2.41 0.79 5.63
C PHE A 252 2.84 2.11 6.29
N LYS A 253 2.90 2.19 7.63
CA LYS A 253 3.36 3.40 8.33
C LYS A 253 4.82 3.69 7.96
N ASN A 254 5.04 4.81 7.28
CA ASN A 254 6.33 5.24 6.74
C ASN A 254 6.99 6.36 7.56
N GLN A 255 6.46 6.69 8.74
CA GLN A 255 6.99 7.78 9.57
C GLN A 255 8.47 7.57 9.90
N GLY A 256 9.31 8.53 9.52
CA GLY A 256 10.75 8.50 9.80
C GLY A 256 11.56 7.59 8.87
N GLU A 257 10.95 7.00 7.83
CA GLU A 257 11.72 6.39 6.74
C GLU A 257 12.40 7.50 5.90
N PRO A 258 13.59 7.24 5.33
CA PRO A 258 14.26 8.20 4.44
C PRO A 258 13.38 8.61 3.26
N GLY A 259 13.36 9.90 2.95
CA GLY A 259 12.59 10.46 1.85
C GLY A 259 11.09 10.52 2.12
N VAL A 260 10.69 10.64 3.39
CA VAL A 260 9.30 10.79 3.79
C VAL A 260 9.05 12.19 4.30
N ILE A 261 8.19 12.93 3.61
CA ILE A 261 7.80 14.28 3.97
C ILE A 261 6.68 14.25 5.01
N THR A 262 6.89 14.87 6.17
CA THR A 262 5.81 15.01 7.16
C THR A 262 4.95 16.24 6.87
N LEU A 263 3.67 16.02 6.59
CA LEU A 263 2.64 17.04 6.44
C LEU A 263 2.24 17.59 7.81
N MET A 264 2.38 18.90 8.01
CA MET A 264 2.04 19.53 9.30
C MET A 264 0.63 20.11 9.34
N ASP A 265 0.15 20.66 8.23
CA ASP A 265 -1.19 21.21 8.18
C ASP A 265 -2.23 20.10 8.06
N SER A 266 -3.35 20.29 8.77
CA SER A 266 -4.51 19.40 8.68
C SER A 266 -5.42 19.72 7.50
N SER A 267 -5.17 20.81 6.77
CA SER A 267 -5.97 21.21 5.62
C SER A 267 -5.15 21.97 4.59
N TYR A 268 -5.32 21.63 3.31
CA TYR A 268 -4.73 22.31 2.16
C TYR A 268 -5.84 22.81 1.23
N ASP A 269 -5.81 24.10 0.90
CA ASP A 269 -6.87 24.81 0.16
C ASP A 269 -6.59 24.97 -1.34
N LYS A 270 -5.42 24.50 -1.79
CA LYS A 270 -4.97 24.50 -3.19
C LYS A 270 -4.84 23.11 -3.76
N GLU A 271 -4.79 23.03 -5.09
CA GLU A 271 -4.45 21.80 -5.82
C GLU A 271 -3.08 21.29 -5.37
N GLN A 272 -2.96 19.96 -5.26
CA GLN A 272 -1.76 19.30 -4.76
C GLN A 272 -1.24 18.30 -5.79
N GLU A 273 0.05 18.37 -6.07
CA GLU A 273 0.76 17.33 -6.82
C GLU A 273 1.69 16.62 -5.85
N LEU A 274 1.38 15.36 -5.54
CA LEU A 274 2.19 14.55 -4.65
C LEU A 274 3.06 13.65 -5.55
N ASP A 275 4.37 13.69 -5.36
CA ASP A 275 5.35 12.97 -6.19
C ASP A 275 6.37 12.13 -5.39
N VAL A 276 6.29 12.20 -4.06
CA VAL A 276 7.14 11.47 -3.12
C VAL A 276 6.34 10.71 -2.06
N MET A 277 7.01 10.23 -1.02
CA MET A 277 6.35 9.65 0.15
C MET A 277 6.00 10.74 1.17
N TYR A 278 4.76 10.73 1.66
CA TYR A 278 4.22 11.67 2.63
C TYR A 278 3.68 10.95 3.86
N TYR A 279 3.77 11.61 5.00
CA TYR A 279 3.22 11.16 6.29
C TYR A 279 2.46 12.30 6.96
N ARG A 280 1.28 12.01 7.52
CA ARG A 280 0.52 12.97 8.34
C ARG A 280 0.15 12.33 9.67
N SER A 281 0.46 13.01 10.78
CA SER A 281 -0.01 12.64 12.12
C SER A 281 -1.33 13.36 12.44
N GLY A 282 -2.44 12.63 12.47
CA GLY A 282 -3.79 13.16 12.66
C GLY A 282 -4.53 13.44 11.36
N ASP A 283 -5.66 14.15 11.46
CA ASP A 283 -6.56 14.36 10.33
C ASP A 283 -5.94 15.22 9.22
N LEU A 284 -6.37 14.94 7.98
CA LEU A 284 -5.95 15.61 6.75
C LEU A 284 -7.14 15.91 5.84
N ARG A 285 -7.21 17.15 5.33
CA ARG A 285 -8.20 17.58 4.35
C ARG A 285 -7.57 18.25 3.14
N TYR A 286 -7.89 17.77 1.95
CA TYR A 286 -7.60 18.45 0.70
C TYR A 286 -8.88 19.08 0.17
N GLN A 287 -8.95 20.40 0.10
CA GLN A 287 -10.15 21.12 -0.36
C GLN A 287 -10.25 21.19 -1.89
N ARG A 288 -9.17 20.86 -2.59
CA ARG A 288 -9.04 20.91 -4.05
C ARG A 288 -8.51 19.58 -4.60
N SER A 289 -8.16 19.54 -5.88
CA SER A 289 -7.67 18.33 -6.54
C SER A 289 -6.36 17.84 -5.95
N VAL A 290 -6.18 16.52 -5.99
CA VAL A 290 -4.94 15.83 -5.61
C VAL A 290 -4.50 14.97 -6.78
N GLN A 291 -3.27 15.13 -7.23
CA GLN A 291 -2.65 14.30 -8.24
C GLN A 291 -1.50 13.51 -7.62
N LEU A 292 -1.50 12.19 -7.77
CA LEU A 292 -0.41 11.31 -7.36
C LEU A 292 0.50 11.01 -8.56
N LYS A 293 1.80 11.18 -8.41
CA LYS A 293 2.84 10.87 -9.41
C LYS A 293 3.81 9.86 -8.81
N ASN A 294 3.41 8.59 -8.76
CA ASN A 294 4.16 7.54 -8.06
C ASN A 294 4.38 7.87 -6.58
N ALA A 295 3.39 8.53 -5.97
CA ALA A 295 3.47 9.01 -4.60
C ALA A 295 2.74 8.10 -3.61
N MET A 296 3.20 8.12 -2.37
CA MET A 296 2.55 7.45 -1.25
C MET A 296 2.14 8.48 -0.22
N ILE A 297 0.93 8.41 0.30
CA ILE A 297 0.50 9.21 1.45
C ILE A 297 -0.02 8.29 2.55
N TYR A 298 0.58 8.39 3.74
CA TYR A 298 0.11 7.75 4.95
C TYR A 298 -0.50 8.79 5.89
N VAL A 299 -1.76 8.60 6.30
CA VAL A 299 -2.47 9.49 7.23
C VAL A 299 -2.79 8.70 8.50
N ASP A 300 -2.16 9.07 9.62
CA ASP A 300 -2.45 8.52 10.96
C ASP A 300 -3.66 9.25 11.59
N GLY A 301 -4.81 9.14 10.93
CA GLY A 301 -6.04 9.87 11.25
C GLY A 301 -7.06 9.75 10.11
N ASN A 302 -8.00 10.70 10.00
CA ASN A 302 -9.00 10.72 8.93
C ASN A 302 -8.51 11.52 7.72
N LEU A 303 -8.82 11.04 6.51
CA LEU A 303 -8.56 11.74 5.25
C LEU A 303 -9.87 12.22 4.61
N THR A 304 -9.93 13.48 4.20
CA THR A 304 -11.02 14.01 3.36
C THR A 304 -10.45 14.68 2.12
N VAL A 305 -10.88 14.27 0.93
CA VAL A 305 -10.53 14.90 -0.34
C VAL A 305 -11.80 15.45 -0.99
N ASP A 306 -11.91 16.77 -1.06
CA ASP A 306 -13.09 17.45 -1.62
C ASP A 306 -13.01 17.64 -3.13
N GLY A 307 -11.80 17.71 -3.69
CA GLY A 307 -11.57 17.81 -5.13
C GLY A 307 -11.30 16.46 -5.81
N PRO A 308 -11.16 16.45 -7.15
CA PRO A 308 -10.85 15.24 -7.89
C PRO A 308 -9.49 14.65 -7.49
N LEU A 309 -9.44 13.33 -7.33
CA LEU A 309 -8.20 12.58 -7.17
C LEU A 309 -7.76 12.02 -8.54
N SER A 310 -6.46 11.96 -8.86
CA SER A 310 -5.96 11.39 -10.13
C SER A 310 -4.51 10.91 -10.04
N GLY A 311 -4.06 10.13 -11.04
CA GLY A 311 -2.66 9.70 -11.16
C GLY A 311 -2.39 8.28 -10.68
N GLU A 312 -1.14 8.01 -10.29
CA GLU A 312 -0.64 6.70 -9.83
C GLU A 312 -0.01 6.84 -8.45
N GLY A 313 -0.40 5.95 -7.52
CA GLY A 313 0.12 6.01 -6.16
C GLY A 313 -0.68 5.21 -5.14
N LEU A 314 -0.28 5.37 -3.88
CA LEU A 314 -0.84 4.66 -2.74
C LEU A 314 -1.35 5.65 -1.68
N ILE A 315 -2.62 5.52 -1.29
CA ILE A 315 -3.21 6.25 -0.17
C ILE A 315 -3.50 5.25 0.95
N VAL A 316 -2.91 5.48 2.11
CA VAL A 316 -3.11 4.67 3.32
C VAL A 316 -3.64 5.56 4.43
N VAL A 317 -4.77 5.18 5.03
CA VAL A 317 -5.46 5.96 6.06
C VAL A 317 -5.70 5.09 7.28
N ASN A 318 -5.03 5.39 8.40
CA ASN A 318 -5.29 4.75 9.68
C ASN A 318 -6.51 5.39 10.39
N GLY A 319 -7.64 5.41 9.70
CA GLY A 319 -8.87 6.09 10.08
C GLY A 319 -9.87 6.05 8.94
N ASN A 320 -10.80 7.01 8.89
CA ASN A 320 -11.81 7.08 7.83
C ASN A 320 -11.29 7.85 6.60
N ALA A 321 -11.59 7.37 5.40
CA ALA A 321 -11.26 8.05 4.15
C ALA A 321 -12.53 8.50 3.42
N THR A 322 -12.63 9.79 3.11
CA THR A 322 -13.78 10.38 2.41
C THR A 322 -13.32 11.08 1.13
N PHE A 323 -13.88 10.69 -0.01
CA PHE A 323 -13.63 11.28 -1.31
C PHE A 323 -14.94 11.86 -1.85
N ASN A 324 -15.05 13.18 -1.91
CA ASN A 324 -16.29 13.89 -2.30
C ASN A 324 -16.34 14.25 -3.80
N SER A 325 -15.27 13.96 -4.55
CA SER A 325 -15.22 14.14 -5.99
C SER A 325 -14.48 12.95 -6.59
N GLY A 326 -15.23 12.07 -7.25
CA GLY A 326 -14.65 10.92 -7.97
C GLY A 326 -13.56 11.34 -8.97
N THR A 327 -12.75 10.38 -9.39
CA THR A 327 -11.59 10.60 -10.28
C THR A 327 -12.01 10.68 -11.75
N ALA A 328 -11.19 11.31 -12.60
CA ALA A 328 -11.35 11.18 -14.04
C ALA A 328 -10.79 9.82 -14.49
N LEU A 329 -11.48 9.11 -15.39
CA LEU A 329 -10.96 7.87 -15.98
C LEU A 329 -9.81 8.23 -16.94
N SER A 330 -8.58 7.85 -16.59
CA SER A 330 -7.42 7.92 -17.47
C SER A 330 -6.75 6.55 -17.49
N GLY A 331 -6.26 6.10 -18.66
CA GLY A 331 -5.63 4.78 -18.79
C GLY A 331 -4.34 4.61 -17.97
N SER A 332 -3.75 5.70 -17.49
CA SER A 332 -2.57 5.71 -16.61
C SER A 332 -2.93 5.79 -15.13
N ASN A 333 -4.21 5.92 -14.76
CA ASN A 333 -4.58 6.02 -13.34
C ASN A 333 -4.52 4.64 -12.68
N ARG A 334 -3.62 4.50 -11.70
CA ARG A 334 -3.35 3.27 -10.97
C ARG A 334 -3.20 3.60 -9.48
N MET A 335 -4.31 3.60 -8.77
CA MET A 335 -4.31 3.96 -7.35
C MET A 335 -4.72 2.78 -6.46
N ALA A 336 -4.12 2.70 -5.29
CA ALA A 336 -4.61 1.84 -4.22
C ALA A 336 -5.01 2.72 -3.04
N VAL A 337 -6.22 2.52 -2.52
CA VAL A 337 -6.73 3.22 -1.34
C VAL A 337 -7.03 2.18 -0.26
N LEU A 338 -6.31 2.28 0.85
CA LEU A 338 -6.43 1.41 2.00
C LEU A 338 -6.87 2.23 3.21
N ALA A 339 -7.90 1.79 3.94
CA ALA A 339 -8.30 2.43 5.18
C ALA A 339 -8.60 1.40 6.29
N SER A 340 -8.11 1.65 7.50
CA SER A 340 -8.47 0.86 8.69
C SER A 340 -9.88 1.22 9.22
N GLY A 341 -10.38 2.40 8.85
CA GLY A 341 -11.74 2.85 9.12
C GLY A 341 -12.67 2.69 7.93
N ASP A 342 -13.67 3.56 7.89
CA ASP A 342 -14.71 3.57 6.85
C ASP A 342 -14.21 4.30 5.60
N ILE A 343 -14.56 3.78 4.41
CA ILE A 343 -14.32 4.45 3.12
C ILE A 343 -15.64 4.96 2.57
N LYS A 344 -15.69 6.25 2.25
CA LYS A 344 -16.81 6.89 1.58
C LYS A 344 -16.38 7.53 0.26
N ILE A 345 -17.00 7.13 -0.84
CA ILE A 345 -16.76 7.69 -2.18
C ILE A 345 -18.08 8.28 -2.70
N VAL A 346 -18.14 9.59 -2.80
CA VAL A 346 -19.23 10.32 -3.44
C VAL A 346 -18.73 10.82 -4.78
N GLY A 347 -19.28 10.25 -5.84
CA GLY A 347 -19.03 10.68 -7.21
C GLY A 347 -19.99 11.76 -7.67
N ASN A 348 -19.94 12.00 -8.97
CA ASN A 348 -20.89 12.84 -9.71
C ASN A 348 -21.06 12.24 -11.13
N ASN A 349 -21.32 10.93 -11.18
CA ASN A 349 -21.21 10.06 -12.37
C ASN A 349 -19.80 10.01 -12.97
N ASN A 350 -18.79 10.02 -12.09
CA ASN A 350 -17.37 9.93 -12.45
C ASN A 350 -16.85 8.50 -12.26
N TYR A 351 -15.54 8.31 -12.39
CA TYR A 351 -14.88 7.01 -12.27
C TYR A 351 -13.93 6.98 -11.06
N PHE A 352 -13.66 5.81 -10.52
CA PHE A 352 -12.52 5.55 -9.63
C PHE A 352 -11.78 4.35 -10.21
N THR A 353 -10.47 4.45 -10.42
CA THR A 353 -9.69 3.34 -11.01
C THR A 353 -8.62 2.89 -10.06
N GLY A 354 -8.69 1.63 -9.62
CA GLY A 354 -7.76 1.12 -8.63
C GLY A 354 -8.30 0.06 -7.69
N LEU A 355 -7.52 -0.21 -6.66
CA LEU A 355 -7.88 -1.07 -5.54
C LEU A 355 -8.50 -0.24 -4.42
N VAL A 356 -9.64 -0.68 -3.88
CA VAL A 356 -10.25 -0.13 -2.67
C VAL A 356 -10.29 -1.21 -1.59
N TYR A 357 -9.69 -0.93 -0.43
CA TYR A 357 -9.69 -1.82 0.73
C TYR A 357 -10.11 -1.06 1.99
N ALA A 358 -11.14 -1.53 2.67
CA ALA A 358 -11.63 -0.97 3.93
C ALA A 358 -11.76 -2.04 5.01
N GLU A 359 -11.19 -1.79 6.20
CA GLU A 359 -11.45 -2.61 7.40
C GLU A 359 -12.72 -2.16 8.15
N GLY A 360 -13.27 -0.99 7.79
CA GLY A 360 -14.53 -0.47 8.31
C GLY A 360 -15.73 -0.76 7.42
N ASN A 361 -16.59 0.24 7.25
CA ASN A 361 -17.71 0.22 6.32
C ASN A 361 -17.32 0.87 4.98
N PHE A 362 -17.97 0.47 3.90
CA PHE A 362 -17.82 1.08 2.59
C PHE A 362 -19.12 1.73 2.14
N SER A 363 -19.06 2.98 1.70
CA SER A 363 -20.20 3.69 1.12
C SER A 363 -19.81 4.29 -0.21
N ALA A 364 -20.59 4.02 -1.25
CA ALA A 364 -20.37 4.59 -2.58
C ALA A 364 -21.67 5.14 -3.17
N LYS A 365 -21.58 6.32 -3.78
CA LYS A 365 -22.72 6.98 -4.42
C LYS A 365 -22.33 7.63 -5.74
N ASP A 366 -23.18 7.50 -6.77
CA ASP A 366 -23.07 8.19 -8.06
C ASP A 366 -21.66 8.03 -8.71
N ILE A 367 -21.13 6.81 -8.72
CA ILE A 367 -19.74 6.53 -9.12
C ILE A 367 -19.61 5.21 -9.87
N THR A 368 -18.67 5.15 -10.82
CA THR A 368 -18.20 3.90 -11.43
C THR A 368 -16.83 3.52 -10.88
N ILE A 369 -16.70 2.37 -10.22
CA ILE A 369 -15.43 1.87 -9.67
C ILE A 369 -14.88 0.82 -10.62
N VAL A 370 -13.70 1.05 -11.17
CA VAL A 370 -12.96 0.17 -12.07
C VAL A 370 -11.81 -0.44 -11.30
N GLY A 371 -11.97 -1.69 -10.90
CA GLY A 371 -11.02 -2.45 -10.12
C GLY A 371 -11.70 -3.33 -9.09
N ASN A 372 -10.96 -3.77 -8.08
CA ASN A 372 -11.48 -4.62 -7.02
C ASN A 372 -11.78 -3.79 -5.76
N THR A 373 -12.97 -4.01 -5.18
CA THR A 373 -13.36 -3.43 -3.90
C THR A 373 -13.48 -4.53 -2.86
N ILE A 374 -12.74 -4.40 -1.76
CA ILE A 374 -12.75 -5.35 -0.64
C ILE A 374 -13.09 -4.60 0.63
N VAL A 375 -14.07 -5.12 1.35
CA VAL A 375 -14.52 -4.59 2.64
C VAL A 375 -14.43 -5.72 3.64
N ASN A 376 -13.34 -5.78 4.40
CA ASN A 376 -13.07 -6.90 5.30
C ASN A 376 -12.80 -6.40 6.71
N SER A 377 -13.80 -6.54 7.58
CA SER A 377 -13.70 -6.20 8.99
C SER A 377 -13.71 -7.45 9.86
N GLU A 378 -12.82 -7.50 10.86
CA GLU A 378 -12.90 -8.45 11.97
C GLU A 378 -14.08 -8.12 12.91
N ASN A 379 -14.58 -6.87 12.89
CA ASN A 379 -15.71 -6.47 13.71
C ASN A 379 -17.03 -6.78 12.97
N PRO A 380 -17.89 -7.67 13.50
CA PRO A 380 -19.14 -8.06 12.84
C PRO A 380 -20.18 -6.92 12.74
N ALA A 381 -20.00 -5.81 13.46
CA ALA A 381 -20.85 -4.62 13.31
C ALA A 381 -20.45 -3.74 12.12
N LYS A 382 -19.23 -3.91 11.60
CA LYS A 382 -18.65 -3.21 10.45
C LYS A 382 -18.63 -4.12 9.22
N GLY A 383 -17.86 -3.78 8.19
CA GLY A 383 -17.72 -4.59 6.98
C GLY A 383 -18.87 -4.44 5.98
N ARG A 384 -19.84 -3.54 6.24
CA ARG A 384 -21.01 -3.36 5.37
C ARG A 384 -20.65 -2.55 4.12
N ALA A 385 -21.34 -2.81 3.02
CA ALA A 385 -21.33 -1.96 1.83
C ALA A 385 -22.70 -1.30 1.62
N GLU A 386 -22.71 0.03 1.54
CA GLU A 386 -23.89 0.85 1.27
C GLU A 386 -23.74 1.55 -0.08
N LEU A 387 -24.59 1.19 -1.05
CA LEU A 387 -24.47 1.62 -2.44
C LEU A 387 -25.71 2.40 -2.90
N SER A 388 -25.51 3.41 -3.74
CA SER A 388 -26.60 4.14 -4.42
C SER A 388 -26.09 4.63 -5.78
N ASN A 389 -26.72 4.14 -6.85
CA ASN A 389 -26.34 4.43 -8.23
C ASN A 389 -24.85 4.18 -8.49
N VAL A 390 -24.42 2.94 -8.28
CA VAL A 390 -23.00 2.51 -8.39
C VAL A 390 -22.84 1.48 -9.50
N THR A 391 -21.81 1.68 -10.32
CA THR A 391 -21.32 0.65 -11.25
C THR A 391 -19.96 0.16 -10.77
N ILE A 392 -19.76 -1.16 -10.71
CA ILE A 392 -18.48 -1.77 -10.36
C ILE A 392 -18.02 -2.60 -11.55
N VAL A 393 -16.85 -2.30 -12.07
CA VAL A 393 -16.19 -3.05 -13.14
C VAL A 393 -14.94 -3.69 -12.56
N SER A 394 -15.02 -4.97 -12.23
CA SER A 394 -13.83 -5.74 -11.83
C SER A 394 -12.77 -5.70 -12.93
N ASN A 395 -11.52 -5.47 -12.53
CA ASN A 395 -10.37 -5.48 -13.43
C ASN A 395 -9.37 -6.53 -12.94
N GLU A 396 -9.01 -7.49 -13.79
CA GLU A 396 -8.02 -8.52 -13.44
C GLU A 396 -6.65 -7.90 -13.09
N GLU A 397 -6.28 -6.77 -13.71
CA GLU A 397 -5.02 -6.06 -13.44
C GLU A 397 -4.94 -5.45 -12.03
N THR A 398 -6.07 -5.16 -11.39
CA THR A 398 -6.08 -4.69 -9.99
C THR A 398 -6.04 -5.83 -8.98
N GLY A 399 -6.28 -7.07 -9.43
CA GLY A 399 -6.16 -8.28 -8.61
C GLY A 399 -4.71 -8.66 -8.32
N ASP A 400 -3.78 -8.29 -9.19
CA ASP A 400 -2.33 -8.38 -8.98
C ASP A 400 -1.67 -7.09 -9.47
N MET A 401 -1.67 -6.09 -8.60
CA MET A 401 -1.23 -4.75 -8.90
C MET A 401 0.10 -4.47 -8.22
N THR A 402 1.07 -3.92 -8.93
CA THR A 402 2.26 -3.31 -8.31
C THR A 402 2.19 -1.81 -8.50
N VAL A 403 2.25 -1.08 -7.40
CA VAL A 403 2.37 0.38 -7.39
C VAL A 403 3.81 0.72 -7.08
N THR A 404 4.50 1.34 -8.04
CA THR A 404 5.85 1.84 -7.83
C THR A 404 5.76 3.22 -7.18
N ILE A 405 6.37 3.33 -6.00
CA ILE A 405 6.50 4.58 -5.26
C ILE A 405 7.92 5.12 -5.45
N THR A 406 8.05 6.39 -5.80
CA THR A 406 9.34 7.07 -5.90
C THR A 406 9.51 8.07 -4.77
N SER A 407 10.75 8.26 -4.33
CA SER A 407 11.11 9.37 -3.47
C SER A 407 12.59 9.75 -3.64
N SER A 408 13.00 10.78 -2.91
CA SER A 408 14.37 11.27 -2.83
C SER A 408 14.84 11.25 -1.38
N THR A 409 16.07 10.81 -1.10
CA THR A 409 16.69 10.96 0.23
C THR A 409 16.76 12.42 0.68
N LYS A 410 16.67 13.37 -0.25
CA LYS A 410 16.60 14.82 0.01
C LYS A 410 15.18 15.34 0.21
N ALA A 411 14.16 14.50 0.04
CA ALA A 411 12.77 14.91 0.27
C ALA A 411 12.53 15.36 1.72
N ASP A 412 13.37 14.93 2.66
CA ASP A 412 13.36 15.38 4.06
C ASP A 412 13.63 16.90 4.22
N GLU A 413 14.04 17.62 3.16
CA GLU A 413 14.50 19.04 3.20
C GLU A 413 13.53 20.08 2.57
N GLY A 414 12.33 19.70 2.07
CA GLY A 414 11.49 20.57 1.22
C GLY A 414 10.67 21.69 1.92
N TYR A 415 10.92 22.96 1.57
CA TYR A 415 10.36 24.21 2.14
C TYR A 415 9.33 24.95 1.25
N SER A 416 8.28 25.58 1.83
CA SER A 416 7.92 26.99 1.57
C SER A 416 7.08 27.61 2.68
N GLY A 417 7.46 28.83 3.06
CA GLY A 417 6.92 29.53 4.22
C GLY A 417 5.50 30.07 4.04
N GLY A 418 4.70 29.85 5.07
CA GLY A 418 3.79 30.89 5.56
C GLY A 418 4.56 31.76 6.55
N GLU A 419 4.47 33.09 6.42
CA GLU A 419 5.02 34.03 7.40
C GLU A 419 4.48 33.67 8.79
N LEU A 420 5.36 33.21 9.70
CA LEU A 420 5.01 33.12 11.12
C LEU A 420 5.02 34.54 11.68
N GLU A 421 3.85 35.17 11.70
CA GLU A 421 3.66 36.44 12.41
C GLU A 421 3.90 36.24 13.92
N ASN A 422 4.46 37.26 14.58
CA ASN A 422 4.64 37.29 16.03
C ASN A 422 5.62 36.23 16.59
N PHE A 423 6.61 35.80 15.80
CA PHE A 423 7.77 35.08 16.35
C PHE A 423 8.43 35.96 17.43
N PRO A 424 8.94 35.38 18.54
CA PRO A 424 9.68 36.18 19.52
C PRO A 424 10.80 36.93 18.81
N PRO A 425 10.92 38.27 19.00
CA PRO A 425 11.87 39.07 18.26
C PRO A 425 13.28 38.53 18.52
N SER A 426 13.96 38.09 17.46
CA SER A 426 15.41 37.81 17.49
C SER A 426 16.18 39.05 18.01
N GLY A 427 15.60 40.24 17.80
CA GLY A 427 16.04 41.53 18.34
C GLY A 427 16.04 41.67 19.87
N ALA A 428 15.24 40.90 20.62
CA ALA A 428 15.26 40.95 22.10
C ALA A 428 16.53 40.32 22.71
N MET A 429 17.28 39.54 21.91
CA MET A 429 18.58 38.99 22.26
C MET A 429 19.71 39.51 21.38
N ASN A 430 19.45 40.60 20.66
CA ASN A 430 20.48 41.35 19.95
C ASN A 430 21.23 42.23 20.96
N PHE A 431 22.06 41.58 21.79
CA PHE A 431 22.91 42.26 22.76
C PHE A 431 24.18 42.68 22.06
N ASP A 432 24.18 43.92 21.57
CA ASP A 432 25.29 44.58 20.88
C ASP A 432 26.60 44.48 21.70
N THR A 433 27.36 43.40 21.49
CA THR A 433 28.61 43.05 22.19
C THR A 433 29.74 42.71 21.22
N GLY A 434 29.57 42.99 19.92
CA GLY A 434 30.62 42.77 18.91
C GLY A 434 30.90 41.30 18.58
N ALA A 435 30.19 40.35 19.17
CA ALA A 435 30.08 38.97 18.67
C ALA A 435 28.90 38.89 17.69
N THR A 436 29.10 38.19 16.57
CA THR A 436 28.13 37.95 15.47
C THR A 436 26.67 38.13 15.88
N THR A 437 26.03 39.13 15.27
CA THR A 437 24.62 39.46 15.43
C THR A 437 23.76 38.20 15.30
N VAL A 438 22.83 37.98 16.22
CA VAL A 438 21.77 36.97 16.03
C VAL A 438 20.95 37.29 14.76
N GLY A 439 20.99 38.54 14.30
CA GLY A 439 20.47 38.97 12.99
C GLY A 439 21.23 38.46 11.76
N ASP A 440 22.46 37.92 11.88
CA ASP A 440 23.18 37.28 10.76
C ASP A 440 22.70 35.84 10.49
N PHE A 441 21.83 35.31 11.35
CA PHE A 441 21.15 34.03 11.14
C PHE A 441 19.83 34.20 10.40
N GLY A 442 19.75 35.05 9.37
CA GLY A 442 18.63 35.11 8.41
C GLY A 442 17.22 35.37 8.96
N ALA A 443 17.04 35.37 10.28
CA ALA A 443 15.83 35.67 11.00
C ALA A 443 15.74 37.18 11.11
N ASN A 444 15.38 37.79 9.97
CA ASN A 444 14.55 38.99 9.94
C ASN A 444 13.38 38.79 10.93
N ASP A 445 12.55 39.81 11.20
CA ASP A 445 11.33 39.70 12.04
C ASP A 445 10.28 38.64 11.57
N ARG A 446 10.69 37.73 10.68
CA ARG A 446 10.01 36.62 10.03
C ARG A 446 10.96 35.42 10.11
N GLY A 447 10.73 34.51 11.06
CA GLY A 447 11.61 33.37 11.33
C GLY A 447 11.88 32.53 10.09
N TYR A 448 13.13 32.50 9.64
CA TYR A 448 13.63 31.70 8.53
C TYR A 448 14.92 31.00 8.96
N VAL A 449 15.03 29.71 8.70
CA VAL A 449 16.25 28.90 8.88
C VAL A 449 16.34 27.96 7.69
N GLY A 450 17.38 28.15 6.88
CA GLY A 450 17.69 27.31 5.73
C GLY A 450 18.44 26.03 6.11
N PRO A 451 18.65 25.11 5.16
CA PRO A 451 19.48 23.90 5.36
C PRO A 451 20.90 24.22 5.85
N GLU A 452 21.49 25.33 5.39
CA GLU A 452 22.78 25.85 5.85
C GLU A 452 22.80 26.28 7.32
N ASP A 453 21.62 26.50 7.93
CA ASP A 453 21.49 26.98 9.31
C ASP A 453 21.31 25.84 10.32
N VAL A 454 20.94 24.63 9.88
CA VAL A 454 20.88 23.42 10.73
C VAL A 454 22.26 23.08 11.28
N GLY A 455 23.30 23.17 10.43
CA GLY A 455 24.70 23.00 10.84
C GLY A 455 25.20 24.09 11.80
N LYS A 456 24.42 25.17 11.99
CA LYS A 456 24.74 26.28 12.86
C LYS A 456 23.96 26.26 14.18
N LYS A 457 23.13 25.24 14.44
CA LYS A 457 22.34 25.07 15.68
C LYS A 457 23.20 25.13 16.94
N ASP A 458 24.32 24.42 16.97
CA ASP A 458 25.23 24.42 18.11
C ASP A 458 25.96 25.76 18.27
N SER A 459 26.23 26.45 17.15
CA SER A 459 26.75 27.83 17.18
C SER A 459 25.72 28.80 17.76
N LEU A 460 24.43 28.64 17.44
CA LEU A 460 23.37 29.48 18.00
C LEU A 460 23.21 29.27 19.51
N LYS A 461 23.22 28.00 19.97
CA LYS A 461 23.25 27.66 21.40
C LYS A 461 24.43 28.33 22.10
N GLY A 462 25.63 28.20 21.56
CA GLY A 462 26.85 28.80 22.12
C GLY A 462 26.79 30.33 22.19
N ASN A 463 26.37 30.97 21.10
CA ASN A 463 26.28 32.42 20.99
C ASN A 463 25.24 32.98 21.97
N MET A 464 24.06 32.36 22.07
CA MET A 464 23.01 32.78 22.99
C MET A 464 23.42 32.66 24.46
N LYS A 465 24.05 31.54 24.83
CA LYS A 465 24.57 31.33 26.20
C LYS A 465 25.56 32.43 26.58
N THR A 466 26.48 32.74 25.68
CA THR A 466 27.50 33.78 25.88
C THR A 466 26.85 35.17 25.99
N ALA A 467 26.00 35.54 25.03
CA ALA A 467 25.41 36.87 24.96
C ALA A 467 24.50 37.20 26.15
N VAL A 468 23.64 36.25 26.57
CA VAL A 468 22.74 36.45 27.72
C VAL A 468 23.54 36.56 29.02
N TRP A 469 24.55 35.70 29.19
CA TRP A 469 25.36 35.67 30.40
C TRP A 469 26.24 36.91 30.54
N ASP A 470 26.96 37.29 29.48
CA ASP A 470 27.87 38.43 29.50
C ASP A 470 27.10 39.74 29.72
N ARG A 471 25.90 39.88 29.16
CA ARG A 471 25.00 41.01 29.39
C ARG A 471 24.60 41.13 30.86
N ALA A 472 24.16 40.03 31.47
CA ALA A 472 23.77 40.02 32.87
C ALA A 472 24.96 40.32 33.79
N ALA A 473 26.12 39.73 33.50
CA ALA A 473 27.38 39.96 34.23
C ALA A 473 27.88 41.40 34.12
N ALA A 474 27.67 42.06 32.98
CA ALA A 474 28.03 43.46 32.78
C ALA A 474 27.10 44.46 33.48
N GLY A 475 26.05 44.01 34.17
CA GLY A 475 25.04 44.91 34.72
C GLY A 475 24.19 45.58 33.61
N GLY A 476 24.02 44.92 32.47
CA GLY A 476 23.15 45.40 31.39
C GLY A 476 21.70 44.94 31.60
N GLY A 477 20.74 45.88 31.54
CA GLY A 477 19.32 45.53 31.65
C GLY A 477 18.79 44.76 30.44
N PHE A 478 17.69 44.03 30.65
CA PHE A 478 16.98 43.25 29.64
C PHE A 478 15.71 43.97 29.14
N PRO A 479 15.35 43.85 27.85
CA PRO A 479 14.12 44.42 27.32
C PRO A 479 12.90 43.71 27.91
N GLN A 480 11.86 44.48 28.24
CA GLN A 480 10.58 43.94 28.69
C GLN A 480 9.89 43.20 27.53
N LEU A 481 9.58 41.92 27.72
CA LEU A 481 8.84 41.14 26.73
C LEU A 481 7.36 41.51 26.76
N VAL A 482 6.90 42.21 25.71
CA VAL A 482 5.47 42.42 25.47
C VAL A 482 4.96 41.34 24.53
N ARG A 483 4.15 40.42 25.05
CA ARG A 483 3.53 39.37 24.23
C ARG A 483 2.50 39.98 23.25
N PRO A 484 2.60 39.71 21.94
CA PRO A 484 1.62 40.19 20.97
C PRO A 484 0.22 39.61 21.20
N MET A 485 -0.82 40.40 20.90
CA MET A 485 -2.19 39.88 20.84
C MET A 485 -2.40 39.10 19.54
N GLY A 486 -3.05 37.92 19.61
CA GLY A 486 -3.25 37.06 18.45
C GLY A 486 -2.06 36.14 18.15
N LEU A 487 -1.36 35.68 19.19
CA LEU A 487 -0.25 34.75 19.08
C LEU A 487 -0.68 33.43 18.43
N ASP A 488 0.07 33.03 17.40
CA ASP A 488 -0.07 31.72 16.80
C ASP A 488 0.21 30.64 17.86
N PRO A 489 -0.68 29.66 18.08
CA PRO A 489 -0.47 28.59 19.05
C PRO A 489 0.86 27.84 18.85
N ARG A 490 1.37 27.83 17.61
CA ARG A 490 2.64 27.19 17.22
C ARG A 490 3.88 27.91 17.74
N VAL A 491 3.78 29.21 18.07
CA VAL A 491 4.92 30.02 18.58
C VAL A 491 4.69 30.53 20.00
N ALA A 492 3.48 30.37 20.55
CA ALA A 492 3.16 30.74 21.93
C ALA A 492 4.14 30.12 22.96
N GLY A 493 4.45 28.83 22.80
CA GLY A 493 5.41 28.14 23.68
C GLY A 493 6.84 28.66 23.59
N LEU A 494 7.24 29.30 22.47
CA LEU A 494 8.55 29.94 22.34
C LEU A 494 8.63 31.21 23.21
N TRP A 495 7.54 31.97 23.33
CA TRP A 495 7.50 33.15 24.19
C TRP A 495 7.55 32.80 25.68
N ASP A 496 6.94 31.68 26.08
CA ASP A 496 7.07 31.16 27.45
C ASP A 496 8.52 30.80 27.78
N LYS A 497 9.15 30.01 26.89
CA LYS A 497 10.55 29.61 27.04
C LYS A 497 11.52 30.79 27.08
N LEU A 498 11.29 31.81 26.24
CA LEU A 498 12.12 33.02 26.25
C LEU A 498 11.95 33.83 27.54
N ALA A 499 10.72 33.95 28.05
CA ALA A 499 10.46 34.64 29.32
C ALA A 499 11.16 33.96 30.50
N ASP A 500 11.19 32.62 30.52
CA ASP A 500 11.91 31.86 31.53
C ASP A 500 13.42 32.13 31.50
N ILE A 501 14.03 32.20 30.31
CA ILE A 501 15.46 32.50 30.14
C ILE A 501 15.76 33.89 30.69
N LEU A 502 14.99 34.90 30.29
CA LEU A 502 15.19 36.29 30.73
C LEU A 502 14.97 36.44 32.23
N SER A 503 14.01 35.73 32.83
CA SER A 503 13.79 35.80 34.27
C SER A 503 15.02 35.32 35.07
N ILE A 504 15.70 34.26 34.63
CA ILE A 504 16.94 33.81 35.29
C ILE A 504 18.05 34.84 35.10
N ALA A 505 18.18 35.40 33.90
CA ALA A 505 19.19 36.40 33.57
C ALA A 505 19.01 37.71 34.35
N GLU A 506 17.76 38.19 34.50
CA GLU A 506 17.39 39.37 35.29
C GLU A 506 17.74 39.19 36.77
N ASN A 507 17.45 38.02 37.36
CA ASN A 507 17.81 37.73 38.74
C ASN A 507 19.32 37.81 38.98
N TYR A 508 20.13 37.33 38.02
CA TYR A 508 21.59 37.43 38.11
C TYR A 508 22.06 38.88 37.92
N HIS A 509 21.50 39.61 36.95
CA HIS A 509 21.76 41.04 36.74
C HIS A 509 21.50 41.88 38.00
N ASP A 510 20.37 41.67 38.67
CA ASP A 510 20.01 42.41 39.88
C ASP A 510 20.98 42.11 41.04
N ALA A 511 21.45 40.85 41.16
CA ALA A 511 22.45 40.47 42.16
C ALA A 511 23.82 41.12 41.88
N VAL A 512 24.27 41.14 40.62
CA VAL A 512 25.51 41.81 40.21
C VAL A 512 25.44 43.30 40.52
N LYS A 513 24.34 43.95 40.15
CA LYS A 513 24.13 45.38 40.38
C LYS A 513 24.07 45.72 41.87
N ALA A 514 23.37 44.93 42.67
CA ALA A 514 23.29 45.13 44.12
C ALA A 514 24.66 45.01 44.80
N VAL A 515 25.50 44.05 44.39
CA VAL A 515 26.88 43.93 44.88
C VAL A 515 27.71 45.13 44.46
N ALA A 516 27.62 45.57 43.20
CA ALA A 516 28.37 46.72 42.70
C ALA A 516 28.00 48.02 43.44
N ASP A 517 26.70 48.29 43.59
CA ASP A 517 26.19 49.48 44.30
C ASP A 517 26.61 49.46 45.78
N GLN A 518 26.52 48.31 46.45
CA GLN A 518 26.91 48.16 47.85
C GLN A 518 28.43 48.25 48.04
N GLN A 519 29.23 47.68 47.12
CA GLN A 519 30.68 47.77 47.14
C GLN A 519 31.13 49.22 46.99
N ALA A 520 30.55 49.97 46.04
CA ALA A 520 30.85 51.38 45.85
C ALA A 520 30.52 52.22 47.10
N LYS A 521 29.43 51.87 47.82
CA LYS A 521 29.08 52.51 49.09
C LYS A 521 30.13 52.23 50.18
N VAL A 522 30.55 50.97 50.35
CA VAL A 522 31.56 50.58 51.34
C VAL A 522 32.92 51.22 51.04
N ASP A 523 33.33 51.27 49.76
CA ASP A 523 34.59 51.86 49.33
C ASP A 523 34.65 53.39 49.55
N GLY A 524 33.49 54.05 49.59
CA GLY A 524 33.35 55.48 49.87
C GLY A 524 33.25 55.84 51.35
N MET A 525 33.15 54.86 52.26
CA MET A 525 33.02 55.08 53.71
C MET A 525 34.39 55.10 54.41
N ASP A 526 34.53 55.91 55.46
CA ASP A 526 35.68 55.83 56.35
C ASP A 526 35.60 54.53 57.18
N SER A 527 36.72 53.82 57.28
CA SER A 527 36.88 52.64 58.13
C SER A 527 36.55 52.86 59.63
N GLN A 528 36.51 54.12 60.09
CA GLN A 528 36.11 54.49 61.45
C GLN A 528 34.63 54.86 61.58
N ASP A 529 33.86 54.87 60.48
CA ASP A 529 32.42 55.12 60.51
C ASP A 529 31.69 54.03 61.32
N PRO A 530 30.82 54.38 62.29
CA PRO A 530 30.06 53.41 63.07
C PRO A 530 29.27 52.39 62.24
N ASP A 531 28.83 52.77 61.04
CA ASP A 531 28.02 51.94 60.16
C ASP A 531 28.86 51.08 59.20
N TYR A 532 30.18 51.28 59.13
CA TYR A 532 31.07 50.60 58.18
C TYR A 532 30.97 49.07 58.26
N GLN A 533 30.96 48.51 59.48
CA GLN A 533 30.85 47.05 59.64
C GLN A 533 29.48 46.51 59.22
N ALA A 534 28.40 47.23 59.52
CA ALA A 534 27.06 46.82 59.11
C ALA A 534 26.88 46.84 57.59
N GLU A 535 27.45 47.83 56.89
CA GLU A 535 27.43 47.90 55.43
C GLU A 535 28.34 46.85 54.77
N LYS A 536 29.43 46.47 55.44
CA LYS A 536 30.31 45.36 55.03
C LYS A 536 29.64 44.00 55.19
N ASP A 537 28.90 43.76 56.26
CA ASP A 537 28.12 42.52 56.46
C ASP A 537 26.99 42.39 55.42
N LYS A 538 26.35 43.50 55.05
CA LYS A 538 25.38 43.54 53.94
C LYS A 538 26.03 43.17 52.61
N LEU A 539 27.22 43.70 52.33
CA LEU A 539 27.99 43.35 51.13
C LEU A 539 28.31 41.85 51.08
N GLU A 540 28.71 41.25 52.20
CA GLU A 540 29.01 39.81 52.26
C GLU A 540 27.75 38.95 52.04
N THR A 541 26.61 39.42 52.54
CA THR A 541 25.30 38.80 52.29
C THR A 541 24.94 38.88 50.80
N LEU A 542 25.13 40.03 50.16
CA LEU A 542 24.88 40.20 48.73
C LEU A 542 25.85 39.40 47.87
N LYS A 543 27.12 39.26 48.26
CA LYS A 543 28.09 38.36 47.60
C LYS A 543 27.65 36.90 47.68
N THR A 544 27.10 36.48 48.80
CA THR A 544 26.52 35.13 48.95
C THR A 544 25.30 34.94 48.03
N ALA A 545 24.44 35.95 47.92
CA ALA A 545 23.30 35.93 47.00
C ALA A 545 23.75 35.93 45.52
N LEU A 546 24.81 36.65 45.17
CA LEU A 546 25.41 36.64 43.84
C LEU A 546 25.94 35.24 43.48
N ASN A 547 26.68 34.58 44.38
CA ASN A 547 27.15 33.20 44.16
C ASN A 547 25.98 32.22 43.94
N ALA A 548 24.87 32.41 44.67
CA ALA A 548 23.67 31.58 44.50
C ALA A 548 22.95 31.85 43.17
N ALA A 549 22.95 33.09 42.67
CA ALA A 549 22.45 33.43 41.35
C ALA A 549 23.37 32.91 40.23
N GLU A 550 24.69 32.99 40.43
CA GLU A 550 25.70 32.46 39.51
C GLU A 550 25.55 30.94 39.32
N ALA A 551 25.25 30.20 40.39
CA ALA A 551 24.99 28.76 40.34
C ALA A 551 23.82 28.36 39.41
N LYS A 552 22.93 29.30 39.06
CA LYS A 552 21.83 29.06 38.09
C LYS A 552 22.26 29.15 36.63
N GLN A 553 23.53 29.42 36.33
CA GLN A 553 24.05 29.44 34.95
C GLN A 553 23.73 28.14 34.19
N GLY A 554 23.88 26.98 34.86
CA GLY A 554 23.58 25.68 34.26
C GLY A 554 22.11 25.51 33.89
N GLU A 555 21.20 25.99 34.75
CA GLU A 555 19.75 25.99 34.50
C GLU A 555 19.40 26.89 33.31
N MET A 556 19.99 28.09 33.26
CA MET A 556 19.83 29.02 32.13
C MET A 556 20.32 28.41 30.82
N ASN A 557 21.50 27.78 30.83
CA ASN A 557 22.05 27.11 29.65
C ASN A 557 21.15 25.97 29.15
N GLY A 558 20.57 25.18 30.05
CA GLY A 558 19.60 24.14 29.69
C GLY A 558 18.33 24.72 29.07
N LYS A 559 17.80 25.81 29.64
CA LYS A 559 16.63 26.50 29.05
C LYS A 559 16.93 27.12 27.69
N ILE A 560 18.15 27.64 27.46
CA ILE A 560 18.59 28.13 26.15
C ILE A 560 18.66 26.99 25.15
N ASP A 561 19.21 25.84 25.54
CA ASP A 561 19.23 24.65 24.68
C ASP A 561 17.81 24.24 24.30
N ASP A 562 16.90 24.11 25.27
CA ASP A 562 15.50 23.76 25.05
C ASP A 562 14.75 24.79 24.19
N TYR A 563 15.10 26.07 24.30
CA TYR A 563 14.51 27.13 23.49
C TYR A 563 15.01 27.05 22.04
N VAL A 564 16.30 26.86 21.82
CA VAL A 564 16.88 26.68 20.48
C VAL A 564 16.36 25.39 19.85
N GLU A 565 16.30 24.27 20.57
CA GLU A 565 15.66 23.03 20.11
C GLU A 565 14.22 23.29 19.65
N SER A 566 13.40 23.96 20.47
CA SER A 566 12.02 24.28 20.10
C SER A 566 11.91 25.25 18.92
N ILE A 567 12.86 26.18 18.75
CA ILE A 567 12.94 27.02 17.56
C ILE A 567 13.16 26.14 16.32
N PHE A 568 14.14 25.23 16.36
CA PHE A 568 14.42 24.31 15.25
C PHE A 568 13.30 23.27 15.04
N ASP A 569 12.57 22.86 16.07
CA ASP A 569 11.38 22.00 15.92
C ASP A 569 10.24 22.75 15.24
N VAL A 570 10.03 24.03 15.59
CA VAL A 570 9.00 24.89 14.99
C VAL A 570 9.33 25.24 13.53
N MET A 571 10.62 25.29 13.16
CA MET A 571 11.11 25.69 11.84
C MET A 571 11.47 24.51 10.91
N GLY A 572 12.07 23.43 11.42
CA GLY A 572 12.50 22.24 10.68
C GLY A 572 11.36 21.27 10.31
N SER A 573 10.12 21.74 10.40
CA SER A 573 8.91 20.93 10.27
C SER A 573 8.05 21.23 9.04
N ARG A 574 8.39 22.12 8.09
CA ARG A 574 7.34 22.68 7.20
C ARG A 574 7.52 22.51 5.69
N THR A 575 6.51 21.85 5.10
CA THR A 575 6.14 21.81 3.66
C THR A 575 5.58 23.14 3.14
N ASN A 576 5.65 23.36 1.82
CA ASN A 576 5.14 24.55 1.14
C ASN A 576 3.60 24.68 1.09
N LYS A 577 3.11 25.89 0.74
CA LYS A 577 1.68 26.22 0.51
C LYS A 577 0.99 25.36 -0.57
N ASN A 578 1.74 24.51 -1.28
CA ASN A 578 1.28 23.70 -2.40
C ASN A 578 1.48 22.17 -2.16
N GLY A 579 1.94 21.75 -0.97
CA GLY A 579 2.28 20.36 -0.61
C GLY A 579 3.21 19.61 -1.60
N THR A 580 3.96 20.34 -2.41
CA THR A 580 4.88 19.82 -3.43
C THR A 580 6.33 20.00 -2.97
N PHE A 581 7.22 19.12 -3.43
CA PHE A 581 8.66 19.36 -3.38
C PHE A 581 8.98 20.62 -4.21
N GLU A 582 9.64 21.64 -3.64
CA GLU A 582 10.02 22.85 -4.40
C GLU A 582 11.18 22.50 -5.36
N ASP A 583 10.83 22.52 -6.64
CA ASP A 583 11.66 22.47 -7.86
C ASP A 583 13.19 22.41 -7.66
N GLY A 584 13.72 21.21 -7.82
CA GLY A 584 15.13 20.93 -7.98
C GLY A 584 15.24 19.49 -8.44
N ILE A 585 15.81 19.26 -9.63
CA ILE A 585 16.08 17.93 -10.19
C ILE A 585 16.98 17.18 -9.19
N HIS A 586 16.36 16.52 -8.23
CA HIS A 586 17.02 15.52 -7.42
C HIS A 586 16.66 14.19 -8.05
N PRO A 587 17.66 13.35 -8.34
CA PRO A 587 17.36 12.02 -8.82
C PRO A 587 16.48 11.35 -7.75
N MET A 588 15.32 10.83 -8.17
CA MET A 588 14.53 9.93 -7.35
C MET A 588 15.40 8.69 -7.09
N ASP A 589 16.13 8.71 -5.98
CA ASP A 589 17.10 7.68 -5.60
C ASP A 589 16.48 6.59 -4.73
N ILE A 590 15.22 6.80 -4.31
CA ILE A 590 14.40 5.81 -3.62
C ILE A 590 13.29 5.34 -4.57
N SER A 591 13.21 4.03 -4.76
CA SER A 591 12.11 3.38 -5.47
C SER A 591 11.64 2.18 -4.65
N LYS A 592 10.34 2.16 -4.32
CA LYS A 592 9.70 1.14 -3.48
C LYS A 592 8.50 0.57 -4.25
N ASP A 593 8.61 -0.70 -4.63
CA ASP A 593 7.51 -1.41 -5.26
C ASP A 593 6.61 -2.02 -4.19
N ILE A 594 5.34 -1.62 -4.19
CA ILE A 594 4.32 -2.15 -3.29
C ILE A 594 3.35 -3.00 -4.12
N ARG A 595 3.35 -4.31 -3.88
CA ARG A 595 2.50 -5.26 -4.60
C ARG A 595 1.27 -5.65 -3.78
N PHE A 596 0.12 -5.56 -4.42
CA PHE A 596 -1.18 -6.02 -3.93
C PHE A 596 -1.60 -7.24 -4.75
N ASN A 597 -1.54 -8.41 -4.15
CA ASN A 597 -1.93 -9.66 -4.80
C ASN A 597 -3.16 -10.26 -4.11
N LEU A 598 -4.34 -9.88 -4.57
CA LEU A 598 -5.62 -10.37 -4.05
C LEU A 598 -5.83 -11.87 -4.34
N ASN A 599 -5.14 -12.42 -5.35
CA ASN A 599 -5.25 -13.82 -5.74
C ASN A 599 -4.82 -14.79 -4.63
N GLU A 600 -4.04 -14.33 -3.67
CA GLU A 600 -3.62 -15.12 -2.50
C GLU A 600 -4.78 -15.51 -1.59
N TYR A 601 -5.88 -14.75 -1.66
CA TYR A 601 -7.03 -14.90 -0.78
C TYR A 601 -8.19 -15.67 -1.43
N LEU A 602 -8.00 -16.29 -2.60
CA LEU A 602 -9.06 -17.10 -3.23
C LEU A 602 -9.20 -18.49 -2.56
N PRO A 603 -10.44 -19.04 -2.43
CA PRO A 603 -10.65 -20.41 -1.97
C PRO A 603 -10.03 -21.44 -2.93
N GLU A 604 -9.47 -22.53 -2.41
CA GLU A 604 -8.69 -23.53 -3.16
C GLU A 604 -9.39 -24.15 -4.37
N SER A 605 -10.71 -24.33 -4.29
CA SER A 605 -11.54 -24.85 -5.38
C SER A 605 -11.62 -23.91 -6.59
N GLU A 606 -11.27 -22.64 -6.42
CA GLU A 606 -11.34 -21.59 -7.46
C GLU A 606 -9.94 -21.13 -7.91
N LYS A 607 -8.85 -21.82 -7.49
CA LYS A 607 -7.45 -21.36 -7.63
C LYS A 607 -6.73 -21.70 -8.94
N LEU A 608 -7.33 -22.37 -9.93
CA LEU A 608 -6.56 -22.85 -11.10
C LEU A 608 -7.28 -22.60 -12.43
N LYS A 609 -6.67 -21.80 -13.30
CA LYS A 609 -7.02 -21.60 -14.70
C LYS A 609 -6.02 -22.33 -15.58
N VAL A 610 -6.52 -23.12 -16.52
CA VAL A 610 -5.71 -23.93 -17.44
C VAL A 610 -5.77 -23.29 -18.82
N SER A 611 -4.66 -22.73 -19.29
CA SER A 611 -4.70 -21.78 -20.41
C SER A 611 -4.31 -22.35 -21.78
N PHE A 612 -3.89 -23.62 -21.92
CA PHE A 612 -3.59 -24.20 -23.23
C PHE A 612 -3.79 -25.73 -23.27
N TYR A 613 -4.25 -26.24 -24.42
CA TYR A 613 -4.36 -27.67 -24.73
C TYR A 613 -3.57 -27.97 -26.00
N ARG A 614 -2.50 -28.75 -25.90
CA ARG A 614 -1.84 -29.32 -27.08
C ARG A 614 -1.57 -30.80 -26.87
N VAL A 615 -2.12 -31.61 -27.77
CA VAL A 615 -1.96 -33.06 -27.76
C VAL A 615 -0.90 -33.46 -28.77
N TYR A 616 0.10 -34.19 -28.32
CA TYR A 616 1.15 -34.74 -29.17
C TYR A 616 0.98 -36.25 -29.35
N ASN A 617 1.18 -36.71 -30.58
CA ASN A 617 0.92 -38.10 -30.97
C ASN A 617 2.07 -39.07 -30.68
N ARG A 618 3.20 -38.59 -30.14
CA ARG A 618 4.42 -39.39 -29.88
C ARG A 618 5.19 -38.85 -28.68
N ARG A 619 5.94 -39.72 -28.01
CA ARG A 619 7.01 -39.37 -27.04
C ARG A 619 8.00 -38.47 -27.76
N MET A 620 7.99 -37.18 -27.45
CA MET A 620 9.02 -36.25 -27.91
C MET A 620 10.29 -36.54 -27.12
N LYS A 621 11.41 -36.69 -27.84
CA LYS A 621 12.73 -36.84 -27.24
C LYS A 621 13.31 -35.48 -26.89
#